data_AF-A0A7C3TT59-F1
#
_entry.id   AF-A0A7C3TT59-F1
#
_cell.length_a   1.000
_cell.length_b   1.000
_cell.length_c   1.000
_cell.angle_alpha   90.00
_cell.angle_beta   90.00
_cell.angle_gamma   90.00
#
_symmetry.space_group_name_H-M   'P 1'
#
loop_
_entity.id
_entity.type
_entity.pdbx_description
1 polymer ?
#
loop_
_entity_poly.entity_id
_entity_poly.type
_entity_poly.pdbx_seq_one_letter_code
_entity_poly.pdbx_strand_id
1 'polypeptide(L)'
;MGKPLQMLPAALAMMLAGAGCQMKMPKVRMPEMLREEKPEARLQRHVAAAVADDDDVRLLRAAADALDTARAAGWDRHRLLVEMLACRARITGDEQAVRFARLLETMHFPRSTVVEVAAARLDNADASVAAAARALLRYAAPPDPRGRVDFTHFGRYLDAHLSSPPARLVVWMYETDASAAMWQMMTVFGAQTGNEQRRAVLLAERTVAEAVWRKHNGAADEQTTRAAADELRRLAGMEQWWVRAWAAYMLARHPELRTEGVMDKLRRDDSQVVKTLAQ
;
A
#
# COMPACT_ATOMS: atom_id res chain seq x y z
N MET A 1 -28.68 -63.69 -13.28
CA MET A 1 -28.86 -63.98 -11.84
C MET A 1 -29.44 -62.72 -11.19
N GLY A 2 -30.64 -62.64 -10.64
CA GLY A 2 -31.68 -63.64 -10.39
C GLY A 2 -32.46 -63.28 -9.11
N LYS A 3 -33.49 -62.41 -9.23
CA LYS A 3 -34.76 -62.26 -8.43
C LYS A 3 -34.66 -62.15 -6.88
N PRO A 4 -35.75 -61.90 -6.12
CA PRO A 4 -37.11 -61.33 -6.35
C PRO A 4 -37.39 -60.10 -5.42
N LEU A 5 -38.39 -59.22 -5.60
CA LEU A 5 -39.86 -59.34 -5.55
C LEU A 5 -40.44 -59.75 -4.16
N GLN A 6 -40.93 -58.75 -3.40
CA GLN A 6 -41.99 -58.83 -2.37
C GLN A 6 -42.76 -57.49 -2.47
N MET A 7 -43.97 -57.37 -3.03
CA MET A 7 -45.32 -57.83 -2.64
C MET A 7 -45.79 -57.44 -1.22
N LEU A 8 -46.44 -56.26 -1.15
CA LEU A 8 -47.79 -55.92 -0.60
C LEU A 8 -48.26 -56.59 0.72
N PRO A 9 -48.98 -55.86 1.64
CA PRO A 9 -50.35 -55.40 1.32
C PRO A 9 -50.87 -54.10 1.98
N ALA A 10 -51.91 -53.58 1.34
CA ALA A 10 -53.13 -52.95 1.87
C ALA A 10 -53.11 -52.24 3.24
N ALA A 11 -53.44 -50.95 3.23
CA ALA A 11 -54.35 -50.38 4.22
C ALA A 11 -55.15 -49.23 3.60
N LEU A 12 -56.43 -49.53 3.38
CA LEU A 12 -57.51 -48.62 3.11
C LEU A 12 -57.71 -47.71 4.34
N ALA A 13 -57.56 -46.40 4.21
CA ALA A 13 -58.01 -45.45 5.22
C ALA A 13 -58.63 -44.23 4.54
N MET A 14 -59.96 -44.23 4.48
CA MET A 14 -60.78 -43.04 4.32
C MET A 14 -60.41 -42.03 5.41
N MET A 15 -60.03 -40.80 5.03
CA MET A 15 -60.27 -39.61 5.86
C MET A 15 -60.45 -38.38 4.97
N LEU A 16 -61.71 -37.98 4.83
CA LEU A 16 -62.21 -36.61 4.94
C LEU A 16 -61.38 -35.52 4.24
N ALA A 17 -61.79 -35.22 3.00
CA ALA A 17 -61.49 -33.97 2.33
C ALA A 17 -62.15 -32.80 3.09
N GLY A 18 -61.47 -32.29 4.12
CA GLY A 18 -61.69 -30.95 4.62
C GLY A 18 -61.08 -29.98 3.63
N ALA A 19 -61.90 -29.23 2.90
CA ALA A 19 -61.48 -28.08 2.11
C ALA A 19 -61.03 -26.96 3.07
N GLY A 20 -59.88 -27.16 3.70
CA GLY A 20 -59.13 -26.09 4.31
C GLY A 20 -58.57 -25.25 3.18
N CYS A 21 -59.24 -24.12 2.88
CA CYS A 21 -58.60 -23.00 2.22
C CYS A 21 -57.35 -22.64 3.04
N GLN A 22 -56.21 -23.27 2.74
CA GLN A 22 -54.92 -22.70 3.04
C GLN A 22 -54.87 -21.41 2.23
N MET A 23 -55.36 -20.33 2.83
CA MET A 23 -55.00 -18.99 2.40
C MET A 23 -53.47 -19.00 2.43
N LYS A 24 -52.86 -19.10 1.24
CA LYS A 24 -51.45 -18.77 1.05
C LYS A 24 -51.36 -17.33 1.52
N MET A 25 -50.96 -17.13 2.77
CA MET A 25 -50.65 -15.79 3.24
C MET A 25 -49.67 -15.24 2.21
N PRO A 26 -49.99 -14.10 1.56
CA PRO A 26 -49.03 -13.47 0.67
C PRO A 26 -47.75 -13.36 1.47
N LYS A 27 -46.62 -13.83 0.91
CA LYS A 27 -45.31 -13.59 1.52
C LYS A 27 -45.21 -12.08 1.67
N VAL A 28 -45.54 -11.58 2.86
CA VAL A 28 -45.33 -10.19 3.24
C VAL A 28 -43.82 -10.07 3.20
N ARG A 29 -43.30 -9.57 2.08
CA ARG A 29 -41.92 -9.14 1.99
C ARG A 29 -41.82 -8.07 3.06
N MET A 30 -41.19 -8.42 4.19
CA MET A 30 -40.87 -7.43 5.20
C MET A 30 -40.22 -6.24 4.47
N PRO A 31 -40.69 -5.00 4.72
CA PRO A 31 -40.09 -3.83 4.14
C PRO A 31 -38.58 -3.89 4.37
N GLU A 32 -37.82 -3.75 3.29
CA GLU A 32 -36.35 -3.83 3.30
C GLU A 32 -35.71 -2.79 4.24
N MET A 33 -36.53 -1.85 4.76
CA MET A 33 -36.20 -0.81 5.74
C MET A 33 -35.81 -1.32 7.14
N LEU A 34 -35.94 -2.62 7.43
CA LEU A 34 -35.53 -3.19 8.74
C LEU A 34 -34.27 -4.07 8.69
N ARG A 35 -33.59 -4.16 7.54
CA ARG A 35 -32.28 -4.82 7.53
C ARG A 35 -31.27 -3.92 8.22
N GLU A 36 -30.71 -4.41 9.32
CA GLU A 36 -29.59 -3.75 9.98
C GLU A 36 -28.49 -3.47 8.96
N GLU A 37 -28.15 -2.19 8.81
CA GLU A 37 -27.11 -1.79 7.90
C GLU A 37 -25.78 -2.39 8.37
N LYS A 38 -25.05 -3.02 7.45
CA LYS A 38 -23.74 -3.60 7.74
C LYS A 38 -22.76 -2.52 8.25
N PRO A 39 -21.89 -2.83 9.22
CA PRO A 39 -20.94 -1.85 9.76
C PRO A 39 -20.07 -1.17 8.69
N GLU A 40 -19.72 -1.88 7.61
CA GLU A 40 -18.94 -1.34 6.49
C GLU A 40 -19.68 -0.21 5.77
N ALA A 41 -20.99 -0.37 5.54
CA ALA A 41 -21.79 0.65 4.87
C ALA A 41 -21.98 1.89 5.77
N ARG A 42 -22.15 1.68 7.09
CA ARG A 42 -22.19 2.77 8.07
C ARG A 42 -20.88 3.56 8.08
N LEU A 43 -19.74 2.86 8.22
CA LEU A 43 -18.42 3.50 8.18
C LEU A 43 -18.21 4.28 6.89
N GLN A 44 -18.52 3.68 5.74
CA GLN A 44 -18.39 4.33 4.44
C GLN A 44 -19.23 5.61 4.36
N ARG A 45 -20.44 5.61 4.93
CA ARG A 45 -21.28 6.80 5.03
C ARG A 45 -20.67 7.88 5.93
N HIS A 46 -20.16 7.52 7.11
CA HIS A 46 -19.51 8.48 8.01
C HIS A 46 -18.29 9.12 7.36
N VAL A 47 -17.41 8.32 6.73
CA VAL A 47 -16.23 8.82 6.02
C VAL A 47 -16.62 9.70 4.83
N ALA A 48 -17.60 9.29 4.03
CA ALA A 48 -18.06 10.09 2.90
C ALA A 48 -18.65 11.43 3.34
N ALA A 49 -19.43 11.45 4.42
CA ALA A 49 -19.96 12.69 5.00
C ALA A 49 -18.85 13.60 5.53
N ALA A 50 -17.85 13.04 6.22
CA ALA A 50 -16.69 13.78 6.73
C ALA A 50 -15.89 14.46 5.61
N VAL A 51 -15.74 13.76 4.49
CA VAL A 51 -14.92 14.20 3.37
C VAL A 51 -15.65 15.21 2.48
N ALA A 52 -16.98 15.13 2.40
CA ALA A 52 -17.79 16.07 1.61
C ALA A 52 -17.93 17.45 2.26
N ASP A 53 -17.85 17.54 3.59
CA ASP A 53 -18.10 18.77 4.35
C ASP A 53 -16.82 19.55 4.68
N ASP A 54 -16.90 20.89 4.72
CA ASP A 54 -15.78 21.77 5.07
C ASP A 54 -15.71 22.11 6.57
N ASP A 55 -16.64 21.58 7.36
CA ASP A 55 -16.75 21.85 8.78
C ASP A 55 -15.87 20.89 9.62
N ASP A 56 -14.81 21.42 10.24
CA ASP A 56 -13.92 20.67 11.14
C ASP A 56 -14.68 19.99 12.29
N VAL A 57 -15.78 20.57 12.79
CA VAL A 57 -16.60 19.94 13.85
C VAL A 57 -17.27 18.67 13.33
N ARG A 58 -17.70 18.67 12.07
CA ARG A 58 -18.28 17.47 11.42
C ARG A 58 -17.21 16.43 11.14
N LEU A 59 -15.99 16.84 10.78
CA LEU A 59 -14.85 15.92 10.63
C LEU A 59 -14.55 15.19 11.95
N LEU A 60 -14.46 15.92 13.06
CA LEU A 60 -14.24 15.34 14.40
C LEU A 60 -15.37 14.39 14.79
N ARG A 61 -16.63 14.77 14.55
CA ARG A 61 -17.79 13.91 14.83
C ARG A 61 -17.75 12.63 13.99
N ALA A 62 -17.47 12.74 12.70
CA ALA A 62 -17.40 11.57 11.83
C ALA A 62 -16.23 10.64 12.19
N ALA A 63 -15.11 11.19 12.67
CA ALA A 63 -14.01 10.38 13.22
C ALA A 63 -14.46 9.57 14.44
N ALA A 64 -15.19 10.21 15.37
CA ALA A 64 -15.77 9.54 16.53
C ALA A 64 -16.77 8.45 16.12
N ASP A 65 -17.71 8.78 15.22
CA ASP A 65 -18.72 7.83 14.72
C ASP A 65 -18.07 6.62 14.01
N ALA A 66 -16.99 6.85 13.25
CA ALA A 66 -16.23 5.79 12.60
C ALA A 66 -15.55 4.86 13.63
N LEU A 67 -14.96 5.42 14.68
CA LEU A 67 -14.34 4.65 15.76
C LEU A 67 -15.39 3.87 16.57
N ASP A 68 -16.54 4.46 16.85
CA ASP A 68 -17.62 3.79 17.57
C ASP A 68 -18.26 2.69 16.73
N THR A 69 -18.43 2.91 15.42
CA THR A 69 -18.85 1.87 14.47
C THR A 69 -17.88 0.69 14.46
N ALA A 70 -16.57 0.97 14.41
CA ALA A 70 -15.54 -0.06 14.46
C ALA A 70 -15.57 -0.84 15.78
N ARG A 71 -15.71 -0.14 16.92
CA ARG A 71 -15.81 -0.76 18.25
C ARG A 71 -17.05 -1.65 18.37
N ALA A 72 -18.20 -1.18 17.92
CA ALA A 72 -19.45 -1.94 17.93
C ALA A 72 -19.37 -3.21 17.06
N ALA A 73 -18.61 -3.14 15.97
CA ALA A 73 -18.36 -4.29 15.09
C ALA A 73 -17.23 -5.22 15.56
N GLY A 74 -16.58 -4.92 16.69
CA GLY A 74 -15.43 -5.69 17.20
C GLY A 74 -14.18 -5.59 16.31
N TRP A 75 -14.05 -4.53 15.53
CA TRP A 75 -12.91 -4.33 14.65
C TRP A 75 -11.69 -3.80 15.40
N ASP A 76 -10.53 -4.35 15.06
CA ASP A 76 -9.26 -3.76 15.44
C ASP A 76 -8.90 -2.58 14.51
N ARG A 77 -7.79 -1.91 14.83
CA ARG A 77 -7.28 -0.78 14.03
C ARG A 77 -6.90 -1.20 12.61
N HIS A 78 -6.43 -2.43 12.42
CA HIS A 78 -6.00 -2.95 11.13
C HIS A 78 -7.22 -3.11 10.20
N ARG A 79 -8.28 -3.75 10.68
CA ARG A 79 -9.55 -3.91 9.95
C ARG A 79 -10.17 -2.56 9.62
N LEU A 80 -10.19 -1.62 10.56
CA LEU A 80 -10.68 -0.26 10.31
C LEU A 80 -9.88 0.44 9.19
N LEU A 81 -8.54 0.38 9.22
CA LEU A 81 -7.69 0.95 8.18
C LEU A 81 -7.92 0.31 6.80
N VAL A 82 -8.19 -1.00 6.74
CA VAL A 82 -8.55 -1.67 5.48
C VAL A 82 -9.83 -1.09 4.89
N GLU A 83 -10.85 -0.86 5.71
CA GLU A 83 -12.11 -0.25 5.25
C GLU A 83 -11.92 1.23 4.88
N MET A 84 -11.09 1.97 5.63
CA MET A 84 -10.73 3.34 5.29
C MET A 84 -9.99 3.45 3.95
N LEU A 85 -9.09 2.49 3.65
CA LEU A 85 -8.43 2.41 2.35
C LEU A 85 -9.46 2.20 1.22
N ALA A 86 -10.46 1.34 1.43
CA ALA A 86 -11.54 1.14 0.48
C ALA A 86 -12.39 2.42 0.28
N CYS A 87 -12.63 3.21 1.34
CA CYS A 87 -13.24 4.54 1.21
C CYS A 87 -12.35 5.47 0.37
N ARG A 88 -11.03 5.51 0.64
CA ARG A 88 -10.10 6.37 -0.10
C ARG A 88 -10.06 6.07 -1.59
N ALA A 89 -10.18 4.80 -1.98
CA ALA A 89 -10.22 4.38 -3.38
C ALA A 89 -11.47 4.90 -4.15
N ARG A 90 -12.49 5.39 -3.44
CA ARG A 90 -13.70 5.99 -4.05
C ARG A 90 -13.64 7.52 -4.12
N ILE A 91 -12.66 8.14 -3.46
CA ILE A 91 -12.47 9.59 -3.46
C ILE A 91 -11.68 10.01 -4.70
N THR A 92 -12.29 10.87 -5.52
CA THR A 92 -11.69 11.36 -6.78
C THR A 92 -11.21 12.81 -6.71
N GLY A 93 -11.69 13.62 -5.76
CA GLY A 93 -11.30 15.03 -5.63
C GLY A 93 -10.08 15.26 -4.72
N ASP A 94 -9.26 16.25 -5.07
CA ASP A 94 -8.06 16.62 -4.29
C ASP A 94 -8.40 17.19 -2.91
N GLU A 95 -9.40 18.08 -2.82
CA GLU A 95 -9.89 18.62 -1.54
C GLU A 95 -10.38 17.51 -0.62
N GLN A 96 -11.13 16.57 -1.18
CA GLN A 96 -11.61 15.38 -0.49
C GLN A 96 -10.45 14.50 0.00
N ALA A 97 -9.39 14.36 -0.80
CA ALA A 97 -8.19 13.61 -0.41
C ALA A 97 -7.45 14.29 0.76
N VAL A 98 -7.36 15.62 0.78
CA VAL A 98 -6.77 16.38 1.89
C VAL A 98 -7.60 16.20 3.16
N ARG A 99 -8.93 16.28 3.07
CA ARG A 99 -9.81 16.05 4.23
C ARG A 99 -9.73 14.62 4.75
N PHE A 100 -9.63 13.64 3.86
CA PHE A 100 -9.39 12.25 4.26
C PHE A 100 -8.06 12.08 5.01
N ALA A 101 -7.00 12.79 4.62
CA ALA A 101 -5.74 12.78 5.37
C ALA A 101 -5.91 13.37 6.78
N ARG A 102 -6.60 14.51 6.91
CA ARG A 102 -6.93 15.12 8.22
C ARG A 102 -7.77 14.19 9.11
N LEU A 103 -8.68 13.42 8.51
CA LEU A 103 -9.46 12.40 9.22
C LEU A 103 -8.55 11.33 9.81
N LEU A 104 -7.56 10.82 9.05
CA LEU A 104 -6.59 9.84 9.57
C LEU A 104 -5.72 10.39 10.69
N GLU A 105 -5.31 11.67 10.59
CA GLU A 105 -4.59 12.38 11.65
C GLU A 105 -5.41 12.43 12.93
N THR A 106 -6.69 12.82 12.81
CA THR A 106 -7.63 12.91 13.92
C THR A 106 -7.84 11.55 14.60
N MET A 107 -7.81 10.46 13.85
CA MET A 107 -7.98 9.10 14.38
C MET A 107 -6.70 8.53 15.02
N HIS A 108 -5.57 9.23 14.92
CA HIS A 108 -4.29 8.88 15.56
C HIS A 108 -3.84 7.43 15.28
N PHE A 109 -3.99 6.96 14.04
CA PHE A 109 -3.48 5.65 13.67
C PHE A 109 -1.94 5.60 13.78
N PRO A 110 -1.36 4.57 14.42
CA PRO A 110 0.09 4.37 14.39
C PRO A 110 0.57 4.25 12.94
N ARG A 111 1.58 5.05 12.56
CA ARG A 111 2.10 5.07 11.19
C ARG A 111 2.59 3.70 10.72
N SER A 112 3.20 2.92 11.60
CA SER A 112 3.60 1.53 11.31
C SER A 112 2.43 0.65 10.87
N THR A 113 1.28 0.75 11.54
CA THR A 113 0.06 0.04 11.14
C THR A 113 -0.48 0.52 9.80
N VAL A 114 -0.38 1.83 9.51
CA VAL A 114 -0.74 2.37 8.19
C VAL A 114 0.16 1.77 7.10
N VAL A 115 1.47 1.69 7.33
CA VAL A 115 2.42 1.06 6.41
C VAL A 115 2.06 -0.41 6.19
N GLU A 116 1.84 -1.17 7.27
CA GLU A 116 1.47 -2.60 7.19
C GLU A 116 0.25 -2.81 6.28
N VAL A 117 -0.83 -2.07 6.51
CA VAL A 117 -2.07 -2.19 5.72
C VAL A 117 -1.86 -1.74 4.28
N ALA A 118 -1.25 -0.57 4.07
CA ALA A 118 -1.12 0.02 2.75
C ALA A 118 -0.13 -0.76 1.86
N ALA A 119 1.01 -1.18 2.41
CA ALA A 119 2.00 -1.96 1.69
C ALA A 119 1.44 -3.34 1.28
N ALA A 120 0.71 -4.03 2.16
CA ALA A 120 0.09 -5.31 1.84
C ALA A 120 -0.92 -5.23 0.68
N ARG A 121 -1.56 -4.06 0.52
CA ARG A 121 -2.48 -3.82 -0.60
C ARG A 121 -1.77 -3.45 -1.89
N LEU A 122 -0.59 -2.83 -1.82
CA LEU A 122 0.07 -2.29 -3.00
C LEU A 122 0.38 -3.38 -4.05
N ASP A 123 0.78 -4.59 -3.63
CA ASP A 123 1.14 -5.71 -4.51
C ASP A 123 -0.05 -6.37 -5.21
N ASN A 124 -1.24 -6.39 -4.58
CA ASN A 124 -2.41 -7.17 -5.04
C ASN A 124 -3.62 -6.31 -5.45
N ALA A 125 -3.45 -5.00 -5.50
CA ALA A 125 -4.52 -4.05 -5.75
C ALA A 125 -4.73 -3.71 -7.24
N ASP A 126 -5.98 -3.38 -7.58
CA ASP A 126 -6.28 -2.61 -8.78
C ASP A 126 -5.66 -1.20 -8.71
N ALA A 127 -5.71 -0.45 -9.82
CA ALA A 127 -5.10 0.87 -9.91
C ALA A 127 -5.64 1.88 -8.88
N SER A 128 -6.93 1.80 -8.54
CA SER A 128 -7.56 2.73 -7.59
C SER A 128 -7.14 2.42 -6.15
N VAL A 129 -7.18 1.14 -5.76
CA VAL A 129 -6.73 0.68 -4.46
C VAL A 129 -5.22 0.92 -4.29
N ALA A 130 -4.42 0.75 -5.36
CA ALA A 130 -3.00 1.07 -5.34
C ALA A 130 -2.75 2.59 -5.16
N ALA A 131 -3.53 3.44 -5.82
CA ALA A 131 -3.47 4.89 -5.63
C ALA A 131 -3.85 5.30 -4.19
N ALA A 132 -4.88 4.69 -3.63
CA ALA A 132 -5.28 4.89 -2.23
C ALA A 132 -4.20 4.43 -1.25
N ALA A 133 -3.59 3.26 -1.48
CA ALA A 133 -2.46 2.77 -0.69
C ALA A 133 -1.28 3.73 -0.73
N ARG A 134 -0.89 4.24 -1.91
CA ARG A 134 0.18 5.24 -2.05
C ARG A 134 -0.13 6.56 -1.32
N ALA A 135 -1.40 6.97 -1.26
CA ALA A 135 -1.80 8.14 -0.49
C ALA A 135 -1.63 7.91 1.02
N LEU A 136 -2.00 6.73 1.52
CA LEU A 136 -1.77 6.33 2.91
C LEU A 136 -0.28 6.21 3.26
N LEU A 137 0.53 5.67 2.35
CA LEU A 137 1.98 5.59 2.55
C LEU A 137 2.62 6.98 2.62
N ARG A 138 2.15 7.96 1.82
CA ARG A 138 2.56 9.36 1.94
C ARG A 138 2.21 9.96 3.31
N TYR A 139 1.02 9.66 3.84
CA TYR A 139 0.66 10.05 5.20
C TYR A 139 1.58 9.43 6.27
N ALA A 140 1.97 8.17 6.07
CA ALA A 140 2.88 7.47 6.98
C ALA A 140 4.35 7.90 6.87
N ALA A 141 4.71 8.62 5.80
CA ALA A 141 6.07 9.07 5.49
C ALA A 141 6.11 10.61 5.40
N PRO A 142 5.88 11.33 6.51
CA PRO A 142 5.94 12.79 6.49
C PRO A 142 7.36 13.27 6.14
N PRO A 143 7.49 14.45 5.51
CA PRO A 143 8.80 15.06 5.34
C PRO A 143 9.38 15.49 6.70
N ASP A 144 10.70 15.35 6.85
CA ASP A 144 11.48 15.90 7.95
C ASP A 144 11.65 17.43 7.81
N PRO A 145 12.25 18.13 8.79
CA PRO A 145 12.48 19.58 8.69
C PRO A 145 13.37 20.02 7.52
N ARG A 146 14.08 19.08 6.88
CA ARG A 146 14.93 19.32 5.69
C ARG A 146 14.19 18.99 4.39
N GLY A 147 12.92 18.57 4.47
CA GLY A 147 12.09 18.19 3.33
C GLY A 147 12.32 16.76 2.82
N ARG A 148 13.12 15.94 3.51
CA ARG A 148 13.35 14.54 3.15
C ARG A 148 12.26 13.66 3.71
N VAL A 149 11.86 12.63 2.97
CA VAL A 149 10.79 11.74 3.43
C VAL A 149 11.29 10.83 4.57
N ASP A 150 10.57 10.80 5.70
CA ASP A 150 10.90 9.92 6.83
C ASP A 150 10.29 8.53 6.66
N PHE A 151 11.12 7.56 6.28
CA PHE A 151 10.73 6.15 6.15
C PHE A 151 10.96 5.33 7.43
N THR A 152 11.24 5.93 8.58
CA THR A 152 11.54 5.19 9.83
C THR A 152 10.42 4.21 10.21
N HIS A 153 9.15 4.59 10.00
CA HIS A 153 7.98 3.75 10.30
C HIS A 153 7.84 2.51 9.40
N PHE A 154 8.61 2.43 8.32
CA PHE A 154 8.61 1.32 7.37
C PHE A 154 9.53 0.18 7.81
N GLY A 155 10.45 0.45 8.73
CA GLY A 155 11.46 -0.51 9.18
C GLY A 155 10.88 -1.83 9.65
N ARG A 156 9.84 -1.80 10.50
CA ARG A 156 9.18 -3.02 11.01
C ARG A 156 8.57 -3.86 9.89
N TYR A 157 7.92 -3.23 8.91
CA TYR A 157 7.31 -3.96 7.80
C TYR A 157 8.37 -4.57 6.89
N LEU A 158 9.43 -3.83 6.57
CA LEU A 158 10.53 -4.32 5.74
C LEU A 158 11.31 -5.45 6.43
N ASP A 159 11.53 -5.34 7.75
CA ASP A 159 12.19 -6.37 8.57
C ASP A 159 11.39 -7.69 8.58
N ALA A 160 10.05 -7.60 8.66
CA ALA A 160 9.18 -8.77 8.53
C ALA A 160 9.23 -9.44 7.13
N HIS A 161 9.80 -8.77 6.13
CA HIS A 161 9.89 -9.22 4.74
C HIS A 161 11.35 -9.33 4.25
N LEU A 162 12.32 -9.56 5.14
CA LEU A 162 13.74 -9.65 4.77
C LEU A 162 14.03 -10.66 3.65
N SER A 163 13.37 -11.82 3.67
CA SER A 163 13.56 -12.90 2.68
C SER A 163 12.83 -12.65 1.35
N SER A 164 11.82 -11.80 1.34
CA SER A 164 11.01 -11.50 0.15
C SER A 164 10.58 -10.03 0.18
N PRO A 165 11.47 -9.09 -0.18
CA PRO A 165 11.19 -7.67 -0.09
C PRO A 165 9.94 -7.28 -0.90
N PRO A 166 9.04 -6.45 -0.33
CA PRO A 166 7.78 -6.05 -0.96
C PRO A 166 8.05 -5.14 -2.17
N ALA A 167 8.10 -5.73 -3.36
CA ALA A 167 8.68 -5.07 -4.53
C ALA A 167 8.02 -3.73 -4.87
N ARG A 168 6.68 -3.64 -4.89
CA ARG A 168 6.02 -2.36 -5.20
C ARG A 168 6.20 -1.31 -4.12
N LEU A 169 6.32 -1.71 -2.85
CA LEU A 169 6.61 -0.77 -1.76
C LEU A 169 8.00 -0.17 -1.96
N VAL A 170 9.01 -1.01 -2.21
CA VAL A 170 10.38 -0.56 -2.42
C VAL A 170 10.47 0.37 -3.63
N VAL A 171 9.82 0.02 -4.74
CA VAL A 171 9.73 0.89 -5.93
C VAL A 171 9.12 2.24 -5.56
N TRP A 172 7.97 2.24 -4.88
CA TRP A 172 7.32 3.48 -4.45
C TRP A 172 8.22 4.33 -3.53
N MET A 173 9.00 3.72 -2.63
CA MET A 173 9.93 4.44 -1.78
C MET A 173 11.01 5.15 -2.61
N TYR A 174 11.63 4.47 -3.58
CA TYR A 174 12.64 5.09 -4.46
C TYR A 174 12.05 6.18 -5.36
N GLU A 175 10.85 5.96 -5.91
CA GLU A 175 10.12 6.97 -6.70
C GLU A 175 9.80 8.22 -5.87
N THR A 176 9.57 8.05 -4.57
CA THR A 176 9.20 9.14 -3.65
C THR A 176 10.42 9.93 -3.18
N ASP A 177 11.45 9.26 -2.64
CA ASP A 177 12.71 9.87 -2.22
C ASP A 177 13.82 8.79 -2.24
N ALA A 178 14.59 8.75 -3.33
CA ALA A 178 15.56 7.70 -3.56
C ALA A 178 16.68 7.65 -2.51
N SER A 179 17.11 8.82 -2.04
CA SER A 179 18.13 8.91 -0.99
C SER A 179 17.55 8.36 0.31
N ALA A 180 16.43 8.90 0.81
CA ALA A 180 15.83 8.42 2.05
C ALA A 180 15.49 6.92 2.00
N ALA A 181 15.00 6.43 0.85
CA ALA A 181 14.75 5.01 0.62
C ALA A 181 16.03 4.18 0.75
N MET A 182 17.14 4.59 0.12
CA MET A 182 18.43 3.90 0.23
C MET A 182 18.92 3.83 1.68
N TRP A 183 18.79 4.93 2.44
CA TRP A 183 19.17 4.97 3.86
C TRP A 183 18.32 4.01 4.71
N GLN A 184 17.01 3.95 4.46
CA GLN A 184 16.13 3.00 5.14
C GLN A 184 16.47 1.55 4.77
N MET A 185 16.73 1.26 3.49
CA MET A 185 17.12 -0.08 3.04
C MET A 185 18.46 -0.51 3.65
N MET A 186 19.43 0.40 3.75
CA MET A 186 20.70 0.12 4.43
C MET A 186 20.52 -0.13 5.93
N THR A 187 19.55 0.52 6.57
CA THR A 187 19.24 0.27 7.99
C THR A 187 18.64 -1.13 8.20
N VAL A 188 17.73 -1.55 7.31
CA VAL A 188 17.01 -2.83 7.44
C VAL A 188 17.83 -4.00 6.87
N PHE A 189 18.30 -3.90 5.64
CA PHE A 189 18.99 -4.97 4.91
C PHE A 189 20.51 -4.89 5.00
N GLY A 190 21.07 -3.77 5.49
CA GLY A 190 22.51 -3.55 5.54
C GLY A 190 23.20 -4.21 6.73
N ALA A 191 22.49 -4.95 7.60
CA ALA A 191 23.08 -5.63 8.76
C ALA A 191 24.31 -6.48 8.40
N GLN A 192 24.29 -7.13 7.23
CA GLN A 192 25.38 -7.95 6.71
C GLN A 192 26.44 -7.16 5.92
N THR A 193 26.19 -5.88 5.64
CA THR A 193 27.11 -4.99 4.93
C THR A 193 28.15 -4.43 5.88
N GLY A 194 29.43 -4.67 5.61
CA GLY A 194 30.54 -4.16 6.41
C GLY A 194 30.58 -2.62 6.44
N ASN A 195 31.17 -2.04 7.49
CA ASN A 195 31.19 -0.59 7.70
C ASN A 195 31.85 0.18 6.55
N GLU A 196 32.93 -0.36 5.97
CA GLU A 196 33.60 0.26 4.82
C GLU A 196 32.71 0.30 3.59
N GLN A 197 31.97 -0.78 3.34
CA GLN A 197 31.05 -0.88 2.22
C GLN A 197 29.85 0.06 2.41
N ARG A 198 29.30 0.17 3.63
CA ARG A 198 28.28 1.18 3.96
C ARG A 198 28.80 2.60 3.71
N ARG A 199 30.01 2.91 4.18
CA ARG A 199 30.66 4.21 3.93
C ARG A 199 30.83 4.48 2.43
N ALA A 200 31.23 3.48 1.65
CA ALA A 200 31.37 3.61 0.20
C ALA A 200 30.03 3.87 -0.51
N VAL A 201 28.93 3.27 -0.05
CA VAL A 201 27.58 3.57 -0.57
C VAL A 201 27.18 5.00 -0.24
N LEU A 202 27.42 5.45 0.99
CA LEU A 202 27.10 6.82 1.43
C LEU A 202 27.88 7.90 0.68
N LEU A 203 29.18 7.66 0.43
CA LEU A 203 29.99 8.59 -0.35
C LEU A 203 29.51 8.66 -1.81
N ALA A 204 29.19 7.51 -2.41
CA ALA A 204 28.64 7.46 -3.75
C ALA A 204 27.29 8.18 -3.86
N GLU A 205 26.39 8.00 -2.90
CA GLU A 205 25.11 8.72 -2.86
C GLU A 205 25.32 10.23 -2.85
N ARG A 206 26.24 10.72 -2.01
CA ARG A 206 26.58 12.15 -1.97
C ARG A 206 27.12 12.65 -3.30
N THR A 207 28.04 11.93 -3.94
CA THR A 207 28.63 12.31 -5.24
C THR A 207 27.55 12.38 -6.33
N VAL A 208 26.64 11.41 -6.38
CA VAL A 208 25.54 11.38 -7.34
C VAL A 208 24.54 12.49 -7.04
N ALA A 209 24.15 12.70 -5.78
CA ALA A 209 23.25 13.77 -5.38
C ALA A 209 23.81 15.15 -5.74
N GLU A 210 25.12 15.36 -5.56
CA GLU A 210 25.79 16.59 -5.98
C GLU A 210 25.75 16.79 -7.50
N ALA A 211 26.06 15.76 -8.29
CA ALA A 211 25.98 15.83 -9.75
C ALA A 211 24.56 16.15 -10.24
N VAL A 212 23.56 15.47 -9.67
CA VAL A 212 22.13 15.70 -9.98
C VAL A 212 21.73 17.13 -9.61
N TRP A 213 22.09 17.60 -8.42
CA TRP A 213 21.78 18.95 -7.97
C TRP A 213 22.44 20.00 -8.88
N ARG A 214 23.74 19.86 -9.19
CA ARG A 214 24.46 20.78 -10.08
C ARG A 214 23.79 20.86 -11.45
N LYS A 215 23.38 19.73 -12.02
CA LYS A 215 22.65 19.69 -13.28
C LYS A 215 21.31 20.43 -13.22
N HIS A 216 20.52 20.21 -12.18
CA HIS A 216 19.23 20.90 -12.02
C HIS A 216 19.38 22.41 -11.87
N ASN A 217 20.53 22.88 -11.37
CA ASN A 217 20.83 24.29 -11.17
C ASN A 217 21.69 24.90 -12.30
N GLY A 218 21.87 24.20 -13.43
CA GLY A 218 22.64 24.72 -14.57
C GLY A 218 24.15 24.85 -14.32
N ALA A 219 24.66 24.20 -13.27
CA ALA A 219 26.07 24.22 -12.85
C ALA A 219 26.76 22.86 -13.09
N ALA A 220 26.26 22.06 -14.03
CA ALA A 220 26.85 20.77 -14.37
C ALA A 220 28.23 20.95 -15.02
N ASP A 221 29.21 20.23 -14.50
CA ASP A 221 30.52 20.07 -15.10
C ASP A 221 30.77 18.59 -15.44
N GLU A 222 31.62 18.38 -16.45
CA GLU A 222 31.90 17.04 -16.97
C GLU A 222 32.59 16.14 -15.94
N GLN A 223 33.47 16.70 -15.10
CA GLN A 223 34.22 15.95 -14.10
C GLN A 223 33.29 15.36 -13.03
N THR A 224 32.37 16.16 -12.49
CA THR A 224 31.40 15.72 -11.47
C THR A 224 30.41 14.71 -12.06
N THR A 225 29.97 14.94 -13.30
CA THR A 225 29.09 14.01 -14.01
C THR A 225 29.76 12.65 -14.22
N ARG A 226 31.03 12.66 -14.66
CA ARG A 226 31.82 11.44 -14.87
C ARG A 226 32.05 10.69 -13.55
N ALA A 227 32.41 11.40 -12.47
CA ALA A 227 32.57 10.81 -11.14
C ALA A 227 31.28 10.14 -10.64
N ALA A 228 30.12 10.79 -10.81
CA ALA A 228 28.83 10.19 -10.45
C ALA A 228 28.49 8.96 -11.30
N ALA A 229 28.78 8.99 -12.61
CA ALA A 229 28.59 7.85 -13.50
C ALA A 229 29.48 6.65 -13.13
N ASP A 230 30.73 6.91 -12.74
CA ASP A 230 31.67 5.89 -12.27
C ASP A 230 31.23 5.27 -10.93
N GLU A 231 30.73 6.08 -10.01
CA GLU A 231 30.14 5.58 -8.75
C GLU A 231 28.90 4.73 -9.02
N LEU A 232 27.98 5.16 -9.89
CA LEU A 232 26.80 4.36 -10.25
C LEU A 232 27.18 3.03 -10.93
N ARG A 233 28.20 3.02 -11.80
CA ARG A 233 28.75 1.78 -12.37
C ARG A 233 29.26 0.85 -11.28
N ARG A 234 30.00 1.38 -10.30
CA ARG A 234 30.53 0.60 -9.17
C ARG A 234 29.41 0.02 -8.31
N LEU A 235 28.42 0.84 -7.95
CA LEU A 235 27.27 0.44 -7.13
C LEU A 235 26.40 -0.61 -7.83
N ALA A 236 26.21 -0.50 -9.16
CA ALA A 236 25.53 -1.52 -9.97
C ALA A 236 26.25 -2.89 -10.00
N GLY A 237 27.52 -2.94 -9.58
CA GLY A 237 28.29 -4.17 -9.41
C GLY A 237 28.23 -4.81 -8.02
N MET A 238 27.62 -4.14 -7.02
CA MET A 238 27.63 -4.62 -5.64
C MET A 238 26.67 -5.79 -5.41
N GLU A 239 26.99 -6.66 -4.45
CA GLU A 239 26.19 -7.85 -4.12
C GLU A 239 24.82 -7.52 -3.52
N GLN A 240 24.71 -6.38 -2.84
CA GLN A 240 23.47 -5.95 -2.20
C GLN A 240 22.46 -5.48 -3.24
N TRP A 241 21.36 -6.21 -3.39
CA TRP A 241 20.32 -5.91 -4.38
C TRP A 241 19.73 -4.50 -4.20
N TRP A 242 19.61 -4.00 -2.97
CA TRP A 242 19.05 -2.67 -2.68
C TRP A 242 20.00 -1.54 -3.10
N VAL A 243 21.32 -1.78 -3.09
CA VAL A 243 22.30 -0.83 -3.66
C VAL A 243 22.16 -0.79 -5.18
N ARG A 244 22.05 -1.96 -5.83
CA ARG A 244 21.82 -2.05 -7.27
C ARG A 244 20.47 -1.45 -7.69
N ALA A 245 19.44 -1.59 -6.85
CA ALA A 245 18.11 -1.01 -7.08
C ALA A 245 18.16 0.51 -7.08
N TRP A 246 18.88 1.10 -6.12
CA TRP A 246 19.13 2.54 -6.11
C TRP A 246 19.91 2.99 -7.36
N ALA A 247 20.98 2.28 -7.74
CA ALA A 247 21.74 2.60 -8.94
C ALA A 247 20.87 2.51 -10.21
N ALA A 248 20.03 1.48 -10.32
CA ALA A 248 19.07 1.33 -11.42
C ALA A 248 18.11 2.52 -11.52
N TYR A 249 17.50 2.91 -10.39
CA TYR A 249 16.61 4.07 -10.35
C TYR A 249 17.31 5.36 -10.79
N MET A 250 18.51 5.62 -10.27
CA MET A 250 19.27 6.84 -10.62
C MET A 250 19.65 6.87 -12.10
N LEU A 251 20.10 5.74 -12.67
CA LEU A 251 20.47 5.66 -14.09
C LEU A 251 19.24 5.73 -15.02
N ALA A 252 18.09 5.21 -14.59
CA ALA A 252 16.84 5.36 -15.32
C ALA A 252 16.42 6.84 -15.37
N ARG A 253 16.47 7.53 -14.22
CA ARG A 253 16.03 8.94 -14.07
C ARG A 253 17.00 9.97 -14.66
N HIS A 254 18.29 9.66 -14.72
CA HIS A 254 19.36 10.57 -15.16
C HIS A 254 20.16 9.96 -16.32
N PRO A 255 19.66 10.04 -17.57
CA PRO A 255 20.28 9.39 -18.73
C PRO A 255 21.74 9.78 -19.00
N GLU A 256 22.14 11.00 -18.64
CA GLU A 256 23.52 11.51 -18.73
C GLU A 256 24.51 10.77 -17.83
N LEU A 257 24.03 10.08 -16.79
CA LEU A 257 24.87 9.27 -15.91
C LEU A 257 24.99 7.82 -16.41
N ARG A 258 24.28 7.46 -17.49
CA ARG A 258 24.32 6.11 -18.05
C ARG A 258 25.70 5.80 -18.60
N THR A 259 26.17 4.62 -18.27
CA THR A 259 27.41 4.06 -18.80
C THR A 259 27.09 2.83 -19.63
N GLU A 260 27.90 2.58 -20.66
CA GLU A 260 27.68 1.51 -21.63
C GLU A 260 27.54 0.14 -20.93
N GLY A 261 26.51 -0.62 -21.30
CA GLY A 261 26.24 -1.96 -20.78
C GLY A 261 25.67 -2.05 -19.36
N VAL A 262 25.75 -1.00 -18.52
CA VAL A 262 25.29 -1.07 -17.13
C VAL A 262 23.77 -1.18 -17.03
N MET A 263 23.01 -0.40 -17.80
CA MET A 263 21.55 -0.48 -17.80
C MET A 263 21.05 -1.85 -18.27
N ASP A 264 21.69 -2.43 -19.28
CA ASP A 264 21.29 -3.75 -19.80
C ASP A 264 21.59 -4.86 -18.80
N LYS A 265 22.68 -4.74 -18.03
CA LYS A 265 22.96 -5.61 -16.88
C LYS A 265 21.83 -5.50 -15.83
N LEU A 266 21.46 -4.29 -15.43
CA LEU A 266 20.45 -4.07 -14.38
C LEU A 266 19.04 -4.52 -14.81
N ARG A 267 18.68 -4.38 -16.09
CA ARG A 267 17.42 -4.92 -16.64
C ARG A 267 17.36 -6.46 -16.62
N ARG A 268 18.52 -7.12 -16.52
CA ARG A 268 18.65 -8.58 -16.43
C ARG A 268 19.01 -9.06 -15.02
N ASP A 269 18.98 -8.18 -14.01
CA ASP A 269 19.34 -8.51 -12.62
C ASP A 269 18.45 -9.60 -12.03
N ASP A 270 18.98 -10.45 -11.16
CA ASP A 270 18.17 -11.50 -10.51
C ASP A 270 17.03 -10.92 -9.65
N SER A 271 17.23 -9.74 -9.06
CA SER A 271 16.20 -9.07 -8.26
C SER A 271 15.12 -8.42 -9.13
N GLN A 272 13.87 -8.82 -8.90
CA GLN A 272 12.72 -8.23 -9.58
C GLN A 272 12.61 -6.71 -9.32
N VAL A 273 12.99 -6.24 -8.14
CA VAL A 273 12.97 -4.80 -7.81
C VAL A 273 13.96 -4.03 -8.67
N VAL A 274 15.18 -4.56 -8.82
CA VAL A 274 16.22 -3.94 -9.66
C VAL A 274 15.76 -3.88 -11.12
N LYS A 275 15.20 -4.99 -11.63
CA LYS A 275 14.63 -5.04 -12.99
C LYS A 275 13.56 -3.97 -13.20
N THR A 276 12.62 -3.82 -12.26
CA THR A 276 11.53 -2.84 -12.37
C THR A 276 12.05 -1.41 -12.35
N LEU A 277 13.03 -1.08 -11.51
CA LEU A 277 13.61 0.27 -11.44
C LEU A 277 14.54 0.60 -12.61
N ALA A 278 14.97 -0.39 -13.40
CA ALA A 278 15.83 -0.22 -14.57
C ALA A 278 15.07 -0.02 -15.89
N GLN A 279 13.73 0.01 -15.85
CA GLN A 279 12.86 0.26 -16.99
C GLN A 279 12.80 1.76 -17.32
#